data_AF-A0A485K7U2-F1
#
_entry.id   AF-A0A485K7U2-F1
#
_cell.length_a   1.000
_cell.length_b   1.000
_cell.length_c   1.000
_cell.angle_alpha   90.00
_cell.angle_beta   90.00
_cell.angle_gamma   90.00
#
_symmetry.space_group_name_H-M   'P 1'
#
loop_
_entity.id
_entity.type
_entity.pdbx_description
1 polymer ?
#
loop_
_entity_poly.entity_id
_entity_poly.type
_entity_poly.pdbx_seq_one_letter_code
_entity_poly.pdbx_strand_id
1 'polypeptide(L)'
;MTFTNVAVASLVAASAAAATCPSSYSSYNQIVTVSACTTKDAPWCIVNGKCEEQKTDSSFLFTFEDGVARVGHPFDGLIAELPGAATSGVFTYAYADVGDLSANTKLTSLSFYRTNRADLTKAKLPASLRDLNLMSVAGLTSLPSLDYSKLTSFSAGNQLTAISNLDVSSAVNVSFAPNDKLTSISNIALAATLQNFDCSSCPLTTFTVDNTGYQALSALSTSNFKVASLDVTGTCKSPNVAKKLLDKYTVCVTSGSSSSNNSSSSASNATNSGTNSTTNSSTSASNATKTDNSTAASTSAPNTATTTSAPATTAAPATTKPVSAAASVALSIAVTALAVAFAI
;
A
#
# COMPACT_ATOMS: atom_id res chain seq x y z
N MET A 1 -35.39 -35.41 -63.52
CA MET A 1 -35.56 -34.07 -62.91
C MET A 1 -34.66 -34.03 -61.70
N THR A 2 -33.69 -33.14 -61.66
CA THR A 2 -32.64 -33.12 -60.63
C THR A 2 -32.62 -31.72 -60.03
N PHE A 3 -33.02 -31.61 -58.76
CA PHE A 3 -33.07 -30.32 -58.06
C PHE A 3 -31.76 -30.05 -57.34
N THR A 4 -31.00 -29.07 -57.83
CA THR A 4 -29.75 -28.62 -57.21
C THR A 4 -30.07 -27.59 -56.12
N ASN A 5 -30.00 -27.98 -54.85
CA ASN A 5 -30.15 -27.04 -53.74
C ASN A 5 -28.89 -26.17 -53.60
N VAL A 6 -29.01 -24.88 -53.93
CA VAL A 6 -27.96 -23.88 -53.69
C VAL A 6 -28.12 -23.36 -52.27
N ALA A 7 -27.23 -23.78 -51.37
CA ALA A 7 -27.16 -23.25 -50.01
C ALA A 7 -26.46 -21.89 -50.01
N VAL A 8 -27.21 -20.81 -49.77
CA VAL A 8 -26.66 -19.46 -49.59
C VAL A 8 -26.18 -19.31 -48.15
N ALA A 9 -24.87 -19.39 -47.94
CA ALA A 9 -24.25 -19.16 -46.63
C ALA A 9 -24.12 -17.65 -46.37
N SER A 10 -25.04 -17.07 -45.60
CA SER A 10 -24.93 -15.69 -45.12
C SER A 10 -23.81 -15.56 -44.10
N LEU A 11 -22.70 -14.91 -44.47
CA LEU A 11 -21.71 -14.47 -43.48
C LEU A 11 -22.30 -13.34 -42.62
N VAL A 12 -22.62 -13.66 -41.37
CA VAL A 12 -22.81 -12.65 -40.33
C VAL A 12 -21.43 -12.17 -39.90
N ALA A 13 -20.97 -11.07 -40.49
CA ALA A 13 -19.79 -10.37 -40.01
C ALA A 13 -20.10 -9.75 -38.63
N ALA A 14 -19.73 -10.46 -37.57
CA ALA A 14 -19.79 -9.91 -36.22
C ALA A 14 -18.80 -8.74 -36.13
N SER A 15 -19.31 -7.52 -36.21
CA SER A 15 -18.53 -6.31 -35.96
C SER A 15 -18.15 -6.29 -34.48
N ALA A 16 -16.97 -6.82 -34.17
CA ALA A 16 -16.29 -6.55 -32.91
C ALA A 16 -16.12 -5.04 -32.81
N ALA A 17 -16.97 -4.38 -32.02
CA ALA A 17 -16.77 -2.99 -31.68
C ALA A 17 -15.42 -2.90 -30.97
N ALA A 18 -14.44 -2.27 -31.62
CA ALA A 18 -13.13 -2.05 -31.01
C ALA A 18 -13.37 -1.31 -29.69
N ALA A 19 -13.08 -1.99 -28.58
CA ALA A 19 -13.29 -1.43 -27.26
C ALA A 19 -12.50 -0.12 -27.17
N THR A 20 -13.21 1.01 -27.07
CA THR A 20 -12.58 2.32 -27.05
C THR A 20 -11.66 2.40 -25.85
N CYS A 21 -10.37 2.62 -26.11
CA CYS A 21 -9.35 2.56 -25.08
C CYS A 21 -9.70 3.46 -23.89
N PRO A 22 -9.62 2.98 -22.62
CA PRO A 22 -9.93 3.79 -21.47
C PRO A 22 -9.11 5.08 -21.44
N SER A 23 -9.75 6.23 -21.23
CA SER A 23 -9.06 7.54 -21.23
C SER A 23 -7.94 7.63 -20.19
N SER A 24 -8.03 6.84 -19.10
CA SER A 24 -7.00 6.65 -18.09
C SER A 24 -5.70 6.03 -18.61
N TYR A 25 -5.70 5.34 -19.77
CA TYR A 25 -4.50 4.74 -20.36
C TYR A 25 -3.67 5.78 -21.13
N SER A 26 -4.28 6.91 -21.56
CA SER A 26 -3.66 7.87 -22.50
C SER A 26 -2.36 8.53 -22.01
N SER A 27 -2.11 8.56 -20.70
CA SER A 27 -0.87 9.06 -20.09
C SER A 27 0.26 8.03 -19.99
N TYR A 28 0.02 6.78 -20.39
CA TYR A 28 0.93 5.66 -20.17
C TYR A 28 1.46 5.07 -21.49
N ASN A 29 2.76 4.81 -21.55
CA ASN A 29 3.39 4.14 -22.69
C ASN A 29 3.19 2.61 -22.66
N GLN A 30 3.01 2.06 -21.46
CA GLN A 30 2.78 0.63 -21.22
C GLN A 30 1.63 0.48 -20.23
N ILE A 31 0.67 -0.39 -20.54
CA ILE A 31 -0.45 -0.73 -19.68
C ILE A 31 -0.62 -2.24 -19.67
N VAL A 32 -0.49 -2.86 -18.50
CA VAL A 32 -0.81 -4.27 -18.29
C VAL A 32 -2.33 -4.40 -18.14
N THR A 33 -2.93 -5.24 -18.98
CA THR A 33 -4.38 -5.39 -19.09
C THR A 33 -4.75 -6.81 -19.58
N VAL A 34 -6.02 -7.18 -19.44
CA VAL A 34 -6.61 -8.42 -19.97
C VAL A 34 -7.65 -8.08 -21.05
N SER A 35 -8.48 -7.06 -20.80
CA SER A 35 -9.62 -6.68 -21.63
C SER A 35 -9.27 -6.08 -22.98
N ALA A 36 -8.07 -5.50 -23.12
CA ALA A 36 -7.58 -4.94 -24.39
C ALA A 36 -6.64 -5.88 -25.18
N CYS A 37 -6.52 -7.15 -24.78
CA CYS A 37 -5.67 -8.11 -25.47
C CYS A 37 -6.31 -8.65 -26.74
N THR A 38 -5.54 -8.65 -27.82
CA THR A 38 -5.92 -9.13 -29.15
C THR A 38 -5.29 -10.48 -29.47
N THR A 39 -4.14 -10.81 -28.86
CA THR A 39 -3.54 -12.15 -28.93
C THR A 39 -4.47 -13.18 -28.31
N LYS A 40 -4.92 -14.12 -29.15
CA LYS A 40 -5.82 -15.19 -28.73
C LYS A 40 -5.18 -16.07 -27.64
N ASP A 41 -5.98 -16.46 -26.65
CA ASP A 41 -5.61 -17.36 -25.55
C ASP A 41 -4.48 -16.81 -24.62
N ALA A 42 -4.07 -15.54 -24.79
CA ALA A 42 -3.18 -14.85 -23.86
C ALA A 42 -3.91 -14.50 -22.55
N PRO A 43 -3.34 -14.80 -21.36
CA PRO A 43 -4.01 -14.52 -20.08
C PRO A 43 -4.03 -13.02 -19.72
N TRP A 44 -3.13 -12.25 -20.32
CA TRP A 44 -2.94 -10.79 -20.22
C TRP A 44 -1.88 -10.35 -21.25
N CYS A 45 -1.74 -9.05 -21.45
CA CYS A 45 -0.81 -8.44 -22.41
C CYS A 45 -0.35 -7.06 -21.92
N ILE A 46 0.59 -6.46 -22.64
CA ILE A 46 0.91 -5.03 -22.51
C ILE A 46 0.35 -4.30 -23.73
N VAL A 47 -0.37 -3.20 -23.52
CA VAL A 47 -0.82 -2.28 -24.58
C VAL A 47 -0.21 -0.89 -24.36
N ASN A 48 -0.22 -0.02 -25.37
CA ASN A 48 0.12 1.40 -25.20
C ASN A 48 -1.12 2.25 -24.86
N GLY A 49 -0.96 3.57 -24.64
CA GLY A 49 -2.05 4.50 -24.33
C GLY A 49 -3.15 4.66 -25.41
N LYS A 50 -3.07 3.94 -26.52
CA LYS A 50 -4.11 3.81 -27.56
C LYS A 50 -4.76 2.41 -27.59
N CYS A 51 -4.38 1.54 -26.67
CA CYS A 51 -4.73 0.11 -26.63
C CYS A 51 -4.21 -0.71 -27.82
N GLU A 52 -3.10 -0.27 -28.42
CA GLU A 52 -2.37 -1.08 -29.41
C GLU A 52 -1.47 -2.07 -28.64
N GLU A 53 -1.65 -3.37 -28.85
CA GLU A 53 -0.87 -4.42 -28.17
C GLU A 53 0.61 -4.32 -28.52
N GLN A 54 1.45 -4.30 -27.49
CA GLN A 54 2.89 -4.17 -27.58
C GLN A 54 3.54 -5.55 -27.50
N LYS A 55 4.57 -5.77 -28.33
CA LYS A 55 5.39 -6.97 -28.20
C LYS A 55 6.15 -6.91 -26.88
N THR A 56 5.93 -7.89 -26.00
CA THR A 56 6.74 -8.09 -24.80
C THR A 56 8.07 -8.73 -25.19
N ASP A 57 9.17 -8.01 -24.96
CA ASP A 57 10.51 -8.59 -25.10
C ASP A 57 10.82 -9.53 -23.92
N SER A 58 11.69 -10.51 -24.14
CA SER A 58 12.09 -11.50 -23.11
C SER A 58 12.87 -10.90 -21.93
N SER A 59 13.23 -9.62 -22.01
CA SER A 59 13.84 -8.85 -20.92
C SER A 59 12.84 -8.44 -19.83
N PHE A 60 11.54 -8.37 -20.15
CA PHE A 60 10.52 -8.11 -19.16
C PHE A 60 10.28 -9.37 -18.31
N LEU A 61 10.31 -9.24 -16.99
CA LEU A 61 9.76 -10.25 -16.08
C LEU A 61 8.21 -10.22 -16.13
N PHE A 62 7.64 -10.55 -17.28
CA PHE A 62 6.20 -10.53 -17.56
C PHE A 62 5.68 -11.97 -17.73
N THR A 63 5.23 -12.59 -16.64
CA THR A 63 4.76 -14.00 -16.66
C THR A 63 3.50 -14.21 -15.83
N PHE A 64 2.70 -15.20 -16.21
CA PHE A 64 1.55 -15.66 -15.42
C PHE A 64 1.61 -17.19 -15.27
N GLU A 65 2.02 -17.64 -14.09
CA GLU A 65 2.29 -19.05 -13.78
C GLU A 65 1.73 -19.37 -12.38
N ASP A 66 1.07 -20.52 -12.22
CA ASP A 66 0.50 -21.00 -10.94
C ASP A 66 -0.35 -19.97 -10.16
N GLY A 67 -1.06 -19.08 -10.87
CA GLY A 67 -1.87 -18.03 -10.28
C GLY A 67 -1.09 -16.78 -9.84
N VAL A 68 0.21 -16.72 -10.12
CA VAL A 68 1.07 -15.56 -9.82
C VAL A 68 1.31 -14.75 -11.10
N ALA A 69 0.79 -13.53 -11.13
CA ALA A 69 1.08 -12.54 -12.16
C ALA A 69 2.34 -11.75 -11.78
N ARG A 70 3.35 -11.75 -12.65
CA ARG A 70 4.65 -11.09 -12.42
C ARG A 70 4.87 -9.98 -13.45
N VAL A 71 5.29 -8.80 -12.99
CA VAL A 71 5.79 -7.71 -13.86
C VAL A 71 7.07 -7.16 -13.25
N GLY A 72 8.09 -6.91 -14.08
CA GLY A 72 9.33 -6.32 -13.61
C GLY A 72 10.00 -5.42 -14.64
N HIS A 73 11.22 -4.99 -14.33
CA HIS A 73 12.06 -4.23 -15.25
C HIS A 73 12.10 -4.87 -16.66
N PRO A 74 12.06 -4.08 -17.76
CA PRO A 74 12.03 -2.62 -17.83
C PRO A 74 10.62 -1.98 -17.83
N PHE A 75 9.62 -2.59 -17.20
CA PHE A 75 8.27 -2.02 -17.14
C PHE A 75 8.21 -0.63 -16.49
N ASP A 76 7.64 0.33 -17.22
CA ASP A 76 7.22 1.64 -16.72
C ASP A 76 5.84 2.00 -17.26
N GLY A 77 4.83 1.93 -16.40
CA GLY A 77 3.45 2.00 -16.85
C GLY A 77 2.40 1.71 -15.79
N LEU A 78 1.18 1.48 -16.27
CA LEU A 78 -0.01 1.21 -15.48
C LEU A 78 -0.30 -0.29 -15.40
N ILE A 79 -0.50 -0.81 -14.18
CA ILE A 79 -1.16 -2.09 -13.95
C ILE A 79 -2.67 -1.82 -13.87
N ALA A 80 -3.35 -1.92 -15.01
CA ALA A 80 -4.79 -1.66 -15.08
C ALA A 80 -5.62 -2.89 -14.68
N GLU A 81 -5.20 -4.08 -15.11
CA GLU A 81 -5.86 -5.35 -14.80
C GLU A 81 -4.82 -6.45 -14.55
N LEU A 82 -5.24 -7.54 -13.91
CA LEU A 82 -4.47 -8.78 -13.76
C LEU A 82 -5.36 -9.95 -14.18
N PRO A 83 -4.79 -11.08 -14.67
CA PRO A 83 -5.55 -12.28 -15.04
C PRO A 83 -6.60 -12.66 -13.97
N GLY A 84 -7.84 -12.93 -14.37
CA GLY A 84 -8.94 -13.24 -13.44
C GLY A 84 -8.76 -14.54 -12.64
N ALA A 85 -7.73 -15.33 -12.96
CA ALA A 85 -7.30 -16.50 -12.19
C ALA A 85 -6.14 -16.19 -11.21
N ALA A 86 -5.58 -14.98 -11.22
CA ALA A 86 -4.47 -14.60 -10.36
C ALA A 86 -4.89 -14.50 -8.89
N THR A 87 -4.11 -15.15 -8.02
CA THR A 87 -4.20 -15.04 -6.56
C THR A 87 -3.14 -14.12 -6.00
N SER A 88 -2.02 -13.93 -6.72
CA SER A 88 -0.94 -13.02 -6.34
C SER A 88 -0.48 -12.15 -7.52
N GLY A 89 -0.17 -10.88 -7.23
CA GLY A 89 0.53 -9.96 -8.14
C GLY A 89 1.89 -9.56 -7.55
N VAL A 90 2.98 -9.82 -8.29
CA VAL A 90 4.36 -9.54 -7.86
C VAL A 90 5.03 -8.57 -8.83
N PHE A 91 5.38 -7.40 -8.30
CA PHE A 91 6.01 -6.30 -9.02
C PHE A 91 7.43 -6.11 -8.48
N THR A 92 8.45 -6.19 -9.34
CA THR A 92 9.86 -6.18 -8.90
C THR A 92 10.78 -5.43 -9.87
N TYR A 93 11.50 -4.41 -9.40
CA TYR A 93 12.29 -3.48 -10.22
C TYR A 93 11.50 -2.71 -11.30
N ALA A 94 10.16 -2.76 -11.25
CA ALA A 94 9.26 -2.02 -12.13
C ALA A 94 9.04 -0.57 -11.65
N TYR A 95 8.59 0.28 -12.56
CA TYR A 95 7.90 1.54 -12.26
C TYR A 95 6.39 1.29 -12.48
N ALA A 96 5.65 1.00 -11.42
CA ALA A 96 4.30 0.47 -11.51
C ALA A 96 3.27 1.42 -10.89
N ASP A 97 2.46 2.07 -11.72
CA ASP A 97 1.25 2.75 -11.26
C ASP A 97 0.10 1.74 -11.21
N VAL A 98 -0.81 1.86 -10.26
CA VAL A 98 -1.85 0.85 -10.01
C VAL A 98 -3.24 1.42 -10.24
N GLY A 99 -4.00 0.76 -11.11
CA GLY A 99 -5.37 1.12 -11.46
C GLY A 99 -6.43 0.44 -10.61
N ASP A 100 -7.59 0.20 -11.22
CA ASP A 100 -8.75 -0.41 -10.57
C ASP A 100 -8.68 -1.94 -10.64
N LEU A 101 -8.08 -2.56 -9.61
CA LEU A 101 -7.99 -4.01 -9.48
C LEU A 101 -9.19 -4.62 -8.75
N SER A 102 -10.26 -3.84 -8.48
CA SER A 102 -11.35 -4.26 -7.60
C SER A 102 -12.19 -5.42 -8.16
N ALA A 103 -12.19 -5.59 -9.49
CA ALA A 103 -12.86 -6.69 -10.19
C ALA A 103 -12.18 -8.07 -9.97
N ASN A 104 -10.90 -8.11 -9.56
CA ASN A 104 -10.20 -9.38 -9.35
C ASN A 104 -10.51 -9.95 -7.94
N THR A 105 -11.58 -10.73 -7.86
CA THR A 105 -12.10 -11.33 -6.62
C THR A 105 -11.27 -12.50 -6.06
N LYS A 106 -10.25 -12.97 -6.79
CA LYS A 106 -9.34 -14.06 -6.35
C LYS A 106 -8.00 -13.55 -5.84
N LEU A 107 -7.63 -12.31 -6.16
CA LEU A 107 -6.37 -11.71 -5.75
C LEU A 107 -6.35 -11.50 -4.22
N THR A 108 -5.54 -12.29 -3.53
CA THR A 108 -5.33 -12.22 -2.07
C THR A 108 -4.03 -11.53 -1.70
N SER A 109 -3.04 -11.51 -2.60
CA SER A 109 -1.69 -11.00 -2.33
C SER A 109 -1.22 -9.98 -3.39
N LEU A 110 -0.64 -8.88 -2.94
CA LEU A 110 0.07 -7.91 -3.78
C LEU A 110 1.43 -7.58 -3.18
N SER A 111 2.48 -7.61 -4.00
CA SER A 111 3.85 -7.35 -3.58
C SER A 111 4.58 -6.41 -4.53
N PHE A 112 4.85 -5.20 -4.07
CA PHE A 112 5.73 -4.20 -4.68
C PHE A 112 7.07 -4.26 -3.97
N TYR A 113 7.95 -5.15 -4.44
CA TYR A 113 9.25 -5.39 -3.82
C TYR A 113 10.37 -4.77 -4.66
N ARG A 114 11.18 -3.89 -4.08
CA ARG A 114 12.28 -3.20 -4.81
C ARG A 114 11.79 -2.52 -6.10
N THR A 115 10.62 -1.90 -6.09
CA THR A 115 10.11 -1.14 -7.24
C THR A 115 10.73 0.26 -7.28
N ASN A 116 11.00 0.76 -8.49
CA ASN A 116 11.56 2.10 -8.70
C ASN A 116 10.49 3.21 -8.60
N ARG A 117 9.22 2.84 -8.75
CA ARG A 117 8.04 3.65 -8.44
C ARG A 117 6.89 2.69 -8.12
N ALA A 118 6.06 3.04 -7.13
CA ALA A 118 4.75 2.41 -6.94
C ALA A 118 3.72 3.49 -6.61
N ASP A 119 2.93 3.94 -7.60
CA ASP A 119 1.83 4.88 -7.37
C ASP A 119 0.52 4.12 -7.13
N LEU A 120 0.04 4.13 -5.89
CA LEU A 120 -1.22 3.53 -5.47
C LEU A 120 -2.31 4.58 -5.19
N THR A 121 -2.11 5.87 -5.53
CA THR A 121 -3.08 6.95 -5.26
C THR A 121 -4.41 6.79 -6.00
N LYS A 122 -4.41 6.09 -7.14
CA LYS A 122 -5.58 5.75 -7.94
C LYS A 122 -6.02 4.28 -7.77
N ALA A 123 -5.31 3.52 -6.93
CA ALA A 123 -5.52 2.09 -6.80
C ALA A 123 -6.85 1.79 -6.12
N LYS A 124 -7.67 0.91 -6.72
CA LYS A 124 -8.78 0.28 -6.02
C LYS A 124 -8.44 -1.18 -5.78
N LEU A 125 -8.11 -1.50 -4.53
CA LEU A 125 -7.67 -2.83 -4.14
C LEU A 125 -8.88 -3.74 -3.88
N PRO A 126 -8.87 -5.01 -4.37
CA PRO A 126 -10.03 -5.88 -4.26
C PRO A 126 -10.41 -6.20 -2.81
N ALA A 127 -11.68 -6.58 -2.61
CA ALA A 127 -12.20 -6.98 -1.30
C ALA A 127 -11.57 -8.29 -0.76
N SER A 128 -11.00 -9.11 -1.67
CA SER A 128 -10.26 -10.34 -1.37
C SER A 128 -8.82 -10.10 -0.91
N LEU A 129 -8.25 -8.90 -1.05
CA LEU A 129 -6.85 -8.65 -0.69
C LEU A 129 -6.63 -8.82 0.82
N ARG A 130 -5.62 -9.60 1.18
CA ARG A 130 -5.24 -9.95 2.57
C ARG A 130 -3.77 -9.67 2.86
N ASP A 131 -2.90 -9.78 1.87
CA ASP A 131 -1.48 -9.52 2.03
C ASP A 131 -1.03 -8.37 1.11
N LEU A 132 -0.42 -7.34 1.70
CA LEU A 132 0.17 -6.22 0.97
C LEU A 132 1.61 -5.99 1.40
N ASN A 133 2.53 -6.13 0.45
CA ASN A 133 3.96 -5.86 0.64
C ASN A 133 4.38 -4.64 -0.19
N LEU A 134 4.89 -3.63 0.48
CA LEU A 134 5.44 -2.37 -0.06
C LEU A 134 6.90 -2.21 0.40
N MET A 135 7.73 -3.25 0.36
CA MET A 135 9.12 -3.18 0.82
C MET A 135 10.10 -2.69 -0.27
N SER A 136 10.95 -1.73 0.11
CA SER A 136 11.99 -1.13 -0.75
C SER A 136 11.42 -0.45 -2.00
N VAL A 137 10.24 0.17 -1.90
CA VAL A 137 9.67 1.06 -2.92
C VAL A 137 10.47 2.37 -2.90
N ALA A 138 11.14 2.69 -3.99
CA ALA A 138 11.95 3.90 -4.08
C ALA A 138 11.08 5.16 -3.90
N GLY A 139 11.54 6.08 -3.06
CA GLY A 139 10.85 7.34 -2.77
C GLY A 139 9.64 7.25 -1.83
N LEU A 140 9.25 6.07 -1.33
CA LEU A 140 8.09 5.95 -0.44
C LEU A 140 8.41 6.45 0.98
N THR A 141 8.01 7.69 1.26
CA THR A 141 8.19 8.39 2.54
C THR A 141 6.92 8.48 3.38
N SER A 142 5.77 8.15 2.80
CA SER A 142 4.46 8.04 3.46
C SER A 142 3.69 6.85 2.91
N LEU A 143 2.78 6.29 3.70
CA LEU A 143 1.89 5.22 3.24
C LEU A 143 0.83 5.79 2.28
N PRO A 144 0.48 5.08 1.19
CA PRO A 144 -0.66 5.46 0.34
C PRO A 144 -1.99 5.46 1.13
N SER A 145 -2.94 6.30 0.73
CA SER A 145 -4.26 6.37 1.36
C SER A 145 -5.15 5.20 0.92
N LEU A 146 -5.02 4.06 1.59
CA LEU A 146 -5.72 2.81 1.30
C LEU A 146 -6.48 2.31 2.54
N ASP A 147 -7.44 1.41 2.32
CA ASP A 147 -8.04 0.61 3.39
C ASP A 147 -7.13 -0.60 3.71
N TYR A 148 -6.44 -0.50 4.85
CA TYR A 148 -5.57 -1.55 5.39
C TYR A 148 -6.28 -2.46 6.41
N SER A 149 -7.51 -2.12 6.84
CA SER A 149 -8.20 -2.77 7.98
C SER A 149 -8.44 -4.27 7.78
N LYS A 150 -8.62 -4.67 6.51
CA LYS A 150 -8.88 -6.04 6.03
C LYS A 150 -7.62 -6.90 5.80
N LEU A 151 -6.41 -6.36 5.96
CA LEU A 151 -5.17 -7.10 5.71
C LEU A 151 -4.83 -8.02 6.88
N THR A 152 -4.42 -9.26 6.58
CA THR A 152 -3.82 -10.20 7.54
C THR A 152 -2.31 -10.05 7.64
N SER A 153 -1.66 -9.59 6.56
CA SER A 153 -0.23 -9.32 6.52
C SER A 153 0.05 -7.99 5.83
N PHE A 154 0.85 -7.13 6.48
CA PHE A 154 1.25 -5.85 5.93
C PHE A 154 2.75 -5.59 6.18
N SER A 155 3.50 -5.27 5.13
CA SER A 155 4.91 -4.89 5.22
C SER A 155 5.22 -3.62 4.42
N ALA A 156 5.92 -2.66 5.03
CA ALA A 156 6.25 -1.37 4.41
C ALA A 156 7.61 -0.82 4.89
N GLY A 157 8.69 -1.58 4.69
CA GLY A 157 10.07 -1.15 4.98
C GLY A 157 10.66 -0.25 3.88
N ASN A 158 10.73 1.07 4.12
CA ASN A 158 11.15 2.11 3.16
C ASN A 158 11.87 3.28 3.88
N GLN A 159 11.52 4.53 3.54
CA GLN A 159 12.01 5.76 4.16
C GLN A 159 10.89 6.51 4.90
N LEU A 160 9.95 5.78 5.50
CA LEU A 160 8.85 6.37 6.28
C LEU A 160 9.40 7.15 7.48
N THR A 161 8.82 8.32 7.76
CA THR A 161 9.21 9.16 8.90
C THR A 161 8.17 9.14 10.03
N ALA A 162 6.89 9.06 9.67
CA ALA A 162 5.77 8.95 10.59
C ALA A 162 4.64 8.10 10.00
N ILE A 163 3.89 7.45 10.87
CA ILE A 163 2.63 6.75 10.58
C ILE A 163 1.58 7.27 11.56
N SER A 164 0.39 7.61 11.07
CA SER A 164 -0.71 8.11 11.90
C SER A 164 -2.05 7.53 11.46
N ASN A 165 -2.90 7.15 12.42
CA ASN A 165 -4.27 6.66 12.21
C ASN A 165 -4.36 5.47 11.23
N LEU A 166 -3.35 4.59 11.26
CA LEU A 166 -3.33 3.37 10.44
C LEU A 166 -4.20 2.29 11.09
N ASP A 167 -5.24 1.84 10.38
CA ASP A 167 -6.04 0.69 10.81
C ASP A 167 -5.51 -0.60 10.18
N VAL A 168 -4.92 -1.46 11.01
CA VAL A 168 -4.54 -2.84 10.67
C VAL A 168 -5.15 -3.82 11.69
N SER A 169 -6.40 -3.57 12.07
CA SER A 169 -7.14 -4.31 13.11
C SER A 169 -7.49 -5.77 12.75
N SER A 170 -7.26 -6.22 11.51
CA SER A 170 -7.28 -7.66 11.13
C SER A 170 -5.88 -8.29 11.01
N ALA A 171 -4.80 -7.53 11.19
CA ALA A 171 -3.46 -8.00 10.87
C ALA A 171 -2.90 -8.96 11.92
N VAL A 172 -2.40 -10.10 11.45
CA VAL A 172 -1.61 -11.07 12.22
C VAL A 172 -0.13 -10.70 12.16
N ASN A 173 0.34 -10.16 11.04
CA ASN A 173 1.72 -9.75 10.82
C ASN A 173 1.78 -8.29 10.36
N VAL A 174 2.50 -7.45 11.09
CA VAL A 174 2.80 -6.06 10.71
C VAL A 174 4.31 -5.85 10.71
N SER A 175 4.85 -5.30 9.63
CA SER A 175 6.27 -4.94 9.51
C SER A 175 6.47 -3.55 8.92
N PHE A 176 7.22 -2.73 9.65
CA PHE A 176 7.81 -1.48 9.18
C PHE A 176 9.34 -1.59 9.15
N ALA A 177 9.89 -2.79 9.05
CA ALA A 177 11.34 -3.00 8.95
C ALA A 177 11.79 -3.20 7.49
N PRO A 178 12.87 -2.54 7.03
CA PRO A 178 13.58 -1.43 7.68
C PRO A 178 12.87 -0.08 7.44
N ASN A 179 12.83 0.80 8.44
CA ASN A 179 12.61 2.25 8.27
C ASN A 179 13.50 2.99 9.28
N ASP A 180 14.69 3.40 8.85
CA ASP A 180 15.72 4.04 9.69
C ASP A 180 15.31 5.43 10.22
N LYS A 181 14.30 6.05 9.60
CA LYS A 181 13.81 7.39 9.92
C LYS A 181 12.42 7.41 10.58
N LEU A 182 11.81 6.24 10.81
CA LEU A 182 10.48 6.16 11.40
C LEU A 182 10.56 6.38 12.92
N THR A 183 10.28 7.62 13.33
CA THR A 183 10.33 8.05 14.74
C THR A 183 8.95 8.07 15.41
N SER A 184 7.87 8.06 14.63
CA SER A 184 6.50 8.19 15.17
C SER A 184 5.52 7.20 14.56
N ILE A 185 4.87 6.41 15.40
CA ILE A 185 3.66 5.66 15.08
C ILE A 185 2.56 6.14 16.03
N SER A 186 1.47 6.71 15.52
CA SER A 186 0.38 7.22 16.35
C SER A 186 -0.98 6.68 15.94
N ASN A 187 -1.79 6.31 16.92
CA ASN A 187 -3.15 5.83 16.78
C ASN A 187 -3.26 4.65 15.80
N ILE A 188 -2.31 3.72 15.87
CA ILE A 188 -2.39 2.48 15.09
C ILE A 188 -3.39 1.53 15.76
N ALA A 189 -4.38 1.06 15.01
CA ALA A 189 -5.30 0.03 15.46
C ALA A 189 -4.71 -1.35 15.14
N LEU A 190 -4.63 -2.22 16.15
CA LEU A 190 -3.99 -3.54 16.06
C LEU A 190 -4.97 -4.63 16.47
N ALA A 191 -4.89 -5.78 15.81
CA ALA A 191 -5.72 -6.94 16.11
C ALA A 191 -5.32 -7.60 17.44
N ALA A 192 -6.28 -8.14 18.19
CA ALA A 192 -5.98 -9.05 19.31
C ALA A 192 -5.31 -10.37 18.85
N THR A 193 -5.40 -10.69 17.54
CA THR A 193 -4.76 -11.84 16.88
C THR A 193 -3.36 -11.54 16.33
N LEU A 194 -2.78 -10.38 16.64
CA LEU A 194 -1.43 -10.00 16.24
C LEU A 194 -0.40 -11.03 16.77
N GLN A 195 0.43 -11.56 15.87
CA GLN A 195 1.48 -12.53 16.19
C GLN A 195 2.89 -11.97 15.98
N ASN A 196 3.07 -10.95 15.14
CA ASN A 196 4.35 -10.29 14.91
C ASN A 196 4.18 -8.80 14.63
N PHE A 197 4.98 -7.98 15.32
CA PHE A 197 5.17 -6.56 15.07
C PHE A 197 6.67 -6.27 14.90
N ASP A 198 7.10 -6.00 13.67
CA ASP A 198 8.52 -5.77 13.35
C ASP A 198 8.77 -4.31 12.95
N CYS A 199 9.40 -3.56 13.85
CA CYS A 199 9.99 -2.24 13.61
C CYS A 199 11.47 -2.27 14.03
N SER A 200 12.17 -3.38 13.76
CA SER A 200 13.55 -3.65 14.23
C SER A 200 14.61 -2.64 13.79
N SER A 201 14.31 -1.74 12.84
CA SER A 201 15.18 -0.63 12.43
C SER A 201 14.63 0.76 12.78
N CYS A 202 13.49 0.86 13.48
CA CYS A 202 12.79 2.12 13.74
C CYS A 202 13.27 2.78 15.05
N PRO A 203 13.81 4.02 15.02
CA PRO A 203 14.17 4.77 16.22
C PRO A 203 12.95 5.49 16.81
N LEU A 204 11.98 4.73 17.35
CA LEU A 204 10.70 5.28 17.79
C LEU A 204 10.84 6.18 19.03
N THR A 205 10.40 7.43 18.89
CA THR A 205 10.20 8.39 19.99
C THR A 205 8.72 8.62 20.30
N THR A 206 7.81 8.21 19.41
CA THR A 206 6.35 8.24 19.63
C THR A 206 5.78 6.89 19.23
N PHE A 207 5.06 6.26 20.16
CA PHE A 207 4.22 5.10 19.87
C PHE A 207 2.92 5.20 20.67
N THR A 208 1.82 5.60 20.01
CA THR A 208 0.47 5.62 20.61
C THR A 208 -0.41 4.50 20.07
N VAL A 209 -1.04 3.76 20.98
CA VAL A 209 -2.01 2.68 20.72
C VAL A 209 -3.25 2.87 21.59
N ASP A 210 -4.38 2.27 21.22
CA ASP A 210 -5.53 2.15 22.10
C ASP A 210 -5.33 1.02 23.14
N ASN A 211 -6.32 0.79 24.00
CA ASN A 211 -6.24 -0.30 24.97
C ASN A 211 -6.21 -1.68 24.30
N THR A 212 -6.88 -1.87 23.16
CA THR A 212 -6.87 -3.14 22.40
C THR A 212 -5.46 -3.44 21.88
N GLY A 213 -4.84 -2.48 21.21
CA GLY A 213 -3.48 -2.59 20.70
C GLY A 213 -2.44 -2.75 21.80
N TYR A 214 -2.63 -2.11 22.97
CA TYR A 214 -1.78 -2.38 24.13
C TYR A 214 -1.84 -3.84 24.59
N GLN A 215 -3.03 -4.45 24.67
CA GLN A 215 -3.17 -5.85 25.05
C GLN A 215 -2.58 -6.78 23.98
N ALA A 216 -2.82 -6.50 22.70
CA ALA A 216 -2.24 -7.24 21.58
C ALA A 216 -0.71 -7.26 21.63
N LEU A 217 -0.07 -6.09 21.79
CA LEU A 217 1.38 -5.97 21.92
C LEU A 217 1.91 -6.65 23.20
N SER A 218 1.17 -6.59 24.31
CA SER A 218 1.58 -7.20 25.58
C SER A 218 1.49 -8.73 25.58
N ALA A 219 0.71 -9.31 24.67
CA ALA A 219 0.60 -10.76 24.47
C ALA A 219 1.73 -11.33 23.58
N LEU A 220 2.49 -10.49 22.89
CA LEU A 220 3.63 -10.91 22.06
C LEU A 220 4.81 -11.36 22.92
N SER A 221 5.57 -12.35 22.43
CA SER A 221 6.91 -12.61 22.95
C SER A 221 7.89 -11.50 22.56
N THR A 222 8.99 -11.38 23.30
CA THR A 222 10.10 -10.45 22.98
C THR A 222 10.80 -10.75 21.65
N SER A 223 10.63 -11.95 21.08
CA SER A 223 11.09 -12.28 19.72
C SER A 223 10.17 -11.74 18.62
N ASN A 224 8.90 -11.48 18.95
CA ASN A 224 7.84 -11.15 18.01
C ASN A 224 7.43 -9.67 18.08
N PHE A 225 7.75 -8.96 19.18
CA PHE A 225 7.75 -7.51 19.25
C PHE A 225 9.18 -6.98 19.10
N LYS A 226 9.53 -6.52 17.90
CA LYS A 226 10.87 -6.01 17.59
C LYS A 226 10.82 -4.51 17.35
N VAL A 227 11.61 -3.75 18.10
CA VAL A 227 11.85 -2.31 17.89
C VAL A 227 13.33 -2.03 18.12
N ALA A 228 13.93 -1.11 17.36
CA ALA A 228 15.34 -0.74 17.56
C ALA A 228 15.52 -0.01 18.90
N SER A 229 14.73 1.05 19.08
CA SER A 229 14.57 1.79 20.34
C SER A 229 13.13 2.26 20.47
N LEU A 230 12.65 2.41 21.70
CA LEU A 230 11.35 3.00 21.99
C LEU A 230 11.41 3.80 23.29
N ASP A 231 11.40 5.13 23.17
CA ASP A 231 11.32 6.07 24.30
C ASP A 231 10.19 7.07 24.06
N VAL A 232 9.10 6.91 24.82
CA VAL A 232 7.92 7.80 24.76
C VAL A 232 7.87 8.82 25.89
N THR A 233 8.92 8.96 26.72
CA THR A 233 8.90 9.87 27.89
C THR A 233 8.70 11.34 27.49
N GLY A 234 9.34 11.75 26.39
CA GLY A 234 9.20 13.08 25.79
C GLY A 234 7.82 13.33 25.17
N THR A 235 7.14 12.30 24.67
CA THR A 235 6.02 12.43 23.72
C THR A 235 4.67 11.95 24.28
N CYS A 236 4.67 11.05 25.25
CA CYS A 236 3.46 10.56 25.90
C CYS A 236 2.97 11.59 26.93
N LYS A 237 1.97 12.39 26.54
CA LYS A 237 1.32 13.41 27.37
C LYS A 237 -0.16 13.11 27.55
N SER A 238 -0.74 13.68 28.60
CA SER A 238 -2.19 13.67 28.87
C SER A 238 -2.97 14.09 27.61
N PRO A 239 -4.08 13.42 27.25
CA PRO A 239 -4.81 12.41 28.03
C PRO A 239 -4.21 11.00 27.98
N ASN A 240 -3.14 10.77 27.23
CA ASN A 240 -2.56 9.43 27.10
C ASN A 240 -1.71 9.06 28.32
N VAL A 241 -1.60 7.76 28.61
CA VAL A 241 -0.92 7.21 29.78
C VAL A 241 0.22 6.29 29.32
N ALA A 242 1.43 6.55 29.82
CA ALA A 242 2.58 5.69 29.60
C ALA A 242 2.41 4.35 30.36
N LYS A 243 2.51 3.22 29.66
CA LYS A 243 2.47 1.87 30.24
C LYS A 243 3.72 1.08 29.85
N LYS A 244 4.25 0.28 30.78
CA LYS A 244 5.32 -0.68 30.49
C LYS A 244 4.85 -1.73 29.49
N LEU A 245 5.74 -2.19 28.62
CA LEU A 245 5.52 -3.25 27.64
C LEU A 245 6.71 -4.20 27.64
N LEU A 246 6.44 -5.50 27.84
CA LEU A 246 7.42 -6.60 27.80
C LEU A 246 8.70 -6.34 28.62
N ASP A 247 8.53 -5.76 29.81
CA ASP A 247 9.55 -5.33 30.80
C ASP A 247 10.64 -4.35 30.33
N LYS A 248 10.91 -4.25 29.03
CA LYS A 248 11.98 -3.46 28.42
C LYS A 248 11.51 -2.10 27.89
N TYR A 249 10.25 -1.99 27.48
CA TYR A 249 9.75 -0.84 26.73
C TYR A 249 8.66 -0.08 27.50
N THR A 250 8.35 1.14 27.04
CA THR A 250 7.18 1.90 27.47
C THR A 250 6.44 2.37 26.23
N VAL A 251 5.13 2.15 26.17
CA VAL A 251 4.25 2.66 25.10
C VAL A 251 3.29 3.68 25.66
N CYS A 252 2.74 4.52 24.79
CA CYS A 252 1.72 5.47 25.16
C CYS A 252 0.33 4.89 24.84
N VAL A 253 -0.51 4.69 25.84
CA VAL A 253 -1.86 4.16 25.64
C VAL A 253 -2.85 5.31 25.68
N THR A 254 -3.68 5.43 24.65
CA THR A 254 -4.73 6.45 24.63
C THR A 254 -5.78 6.12 25.69
N SER A 255 -6.14 7.13 26.49
CA SER A 255 -7.24 7.00 27.45
C SER A 255 -8.56 7.06 26.69
N GLY A 256 -8.94 5.94 26.09
CA GLY A 256 -10.24 5.80 25.46
C GLY A 256 -11.33 6.08 26.48
N SER A 257 -12.05 7.19 26.30
CA SER A 257 -13.40 7.33 26.83
C SER A 257 -14.20 6.18 26.23
N SER A 258 -14.54 5.18 27.04
CA SER A 258 -15.29 4.00 26.63
C SER A 258 -16.46 4.42 25.77
N SER A 259 -16.47 4.02 24.48
CA SER A 259 -17.49 4.42 23.53
C SER A 259 -18.86 4.15 24.12
N SER A 260 -19.58 5.22 24.44
CA SER A 260 -20.95 5.15 24.91
C SER A 260 -21.79 4.60 23.77
N ASN A 261 -22.13 3.32 23.85
CA ASN A 261 -23.20 2.70 23.09
C ASN A 261 -24.49 3.42 23.46
N ASN A 262 -24.76 4.55 22.79
CA ASN A 262 -26.01 5.25 22.90
C ASN A 262 -27.03 4.51 22.05
N SER A 263 -27.44 3.34 22.55
CA SER A 263 -28.54 2.53 22.03
C SER A 263 -29.86 3.28 22.22
N SER A 264 -30.05 4.34 21.43
CA SER A 264 -31.30 5.10 21.34
C SER A 264 -32.35 4.25 20.61
N SER A 265 -32.90 3.28 21.33
CA SER A 265 -34.12 2.59 20.94
C SER A 265 -35.24 3.61 20.80
N SER A 266 -35.83 3.73 19.62
CA SER A 266 -37.07 4.48 19.41
C SER A 266 -37.88 3.78 18.33
N ALA A 267 -38.74 2.86 18.77
CA ALA A 267 -39.71 2.22 17.91
C ALA A 267 -40.91 3.16 17.69
N SER A 268 -41.31 3.28 16.43
CA SER A 268 -42.68 3.47 15.93
C SER A 268 -43.74 4.10 16.85
N ASN A 269 -44.33 5.21 16.39
CA ASN A 269 -45.79 5.28 16.34
C ASN A 269 -46.29 6.11 15.14
N ALA A 270 -47.53 5.91 14.73
CA ALA A 270 -48.00 6.20 13.37
C ALA A 270 -49.00 7.37 13.24
N THR A 271 -49.12 7.87 12.01
CA THR A 271 -50.34 8.46 11.40
C THR A 271 -51.02 9.67 12.07
N ASN A 272 -51.02 10.85 11.41
CA ASN A 272 -52.19 11.27 10.61
C ASN A 272 -51.98 12.51 9.69
N SER A 273 -52.80 12.52 8.63
CA SER A 273 -53.19 13.54 7.63
C SER A 273 -52.98 15.06 7.88
N GLY A 274 -52.75 15.83 6.81
CA GLY A 274 -53.44 17.13 6.67
C GLY A 274 -52.79 18.31 5.90
N THR A 275 -53.00 18.37 4.58
CA THR A 275 -53.31 19.61 3.80
C THR A 275 -52.20 20.63 3.43
N ASN A 276 -52.24 21.03 2.14
CA ASN A 276 -51.64 22.19 1.43
C ASN A 276 -51.07 23.38 2.24
N SER A 277 -49.94 23.94 1.76
CA SER A 277 -49.99 25.16 0.94
C SER A 277 -48.72 25.42 0.10
N THR A 278 -48.88 26.20 -0.96
CA THR A 278 -47.88 26.50 -2.00
C THR A 278 -47.32 27.92 -1.85
N THR A 279 -46.01 28.07 -1.73
CA THR A 279 -45.23 29.29 -2.07
C THR A 279 -43.74 28.99 -1.89
N ASN A 280 -42.75 29.57 -2.58
CA ASN A 280 -42.54 30.13 -3.92
C ASN A 280 -41.05 30.59 -3.92
N SER A 281 -40.39 30.62 -5.08
CA SER A 281 -39.18 31.41 -5.35
C SER A 281 -37.91 31.24 -4.47
N SER A 282 -36.97 30.42 -4.93
CA SER A 282 -35.53 30.59 -4.65
C SER A 282 -34.81 31.21 -5.85
N THR A 283 -34.67 32.54 -5.83
CA THR A 283 -33.79 33.28 -6.76
C THR A 283 -32.35 33.19 -6.29
N SER A 284 -31.48 32.53 -7.07
CA SER A 284 -30.03 32.53 -6.86
C SER A 284 -29.33 33.10 -8.10
N ALA A 285 -28.89 34.35 -8.02
CA ALA A 285 -28.05 34.98 -9.03
C ALA A 285 -27.14 36.04 -8.43
N SER A 286 -25.92 36.14 -8.96
CA SER A 286 -24.96 37.25 -8.83
C SER A 286 -24.59 37.74 -7.42
N ASN A 287 -23.31 37.58 -7.07
CA ASN A 287 -22.41 38.68 -7.43
C ASN A 287 -20.96 38.22 -7.64
N ALA A 288 -20.27 38.93 -8.54
CA ALA A 288 -18.88 38.69 -8.89
C ALA A 288 -18.00 39.88 -8.49
N THR A 289 -16.69 39.65 -8.47
CA THR A 289 -15.62 40.67 -8.49
C THR A 289 -15.49 41.57 -7.26
N LYS A 290 -14.38 41.38 -6.53
CA LYS A 290 -13.40 42.46 -6.41
C LYS A 290 -11.98 41.92 -6.27
N THR A 291 -11.18 42.14 -7.31
CA THR A 291 -9.73 41.99 -7.27
C THR A 291 -9.17 43.32 -6.82
N ASP A 292 -8.37 43.34 -5.74
CA ASP A 292 -7.55 44.52 -5.43
C ASP A 292 -6.12 44.10 -5.04
N ASN A 293 -5.21 44.72 -5.77
CA ASN A 293 -3.76 44.56 -5.79
C ASN A 293 -3.10 45.12 -4.51
N SER A 294 -2.07 44.46 -3.97
CA SER A 294 -1.03 45.20 -3.23
C SER A 294 0.34 44.52 -3.28
N THR A 295 1.34 45.34 -3.58
CA THR A 295 2.75 45.01 -3.78
C THR A 295 3.50 45.08 -2.46
N ALA A 296 4.39 44.12 -2.19
CA ALA A 296 5.48 44.31 -1.23
C ALA A 296 6.72 43.51 -1.67
N ALA A 297 7.68 44.20 -2.29
CA ALA A 297 9.02 43.67 -2.46
C ALA A 297 9.80 43.77 -1.14
N SER A 298 10.65 42.79 -0.83
CA SER A 298 11.70 42.96 0.18
C SER A 298 13.00 42.32 -0.29
N THR A 299 14.05 43.12 -0.32
CA THR A 299 15.40 42.78 -0.80
C THR A 299 16.39 42.80 0.34
N SER A 300 17.04 41.67 0.62
CA SER A 300 18.38 41.56 1.24
C SER A 300 18.78 40.07 1.27
N ALA A 301 19.73 39.61 0.46
CA ALA A 301 21.19 39.80 0.49
C ALA A 301 21.87 38.53 1.06
N PRO A 302 22.96 38.03 0.46
CA PRO A 302 23.55 36.74 0.80
C PRO A 302 24.55 36.86 1.95
N ASN A 303 24.73 35.77 2.72
CA ASN A 303 25.83 35.66 3.67
C ASN A 303 26.81 34.55 3.28
N THR A 304 28.10 34.89 3.38
CA THR A 304 29.24 34.17 2.82
C THR A 304 29.72 33.04 3.75
N ALA A 305 30.44 32.07 3.16
CA ALA A 305 30.98 30.89 3.82
C ALA A 305 31.92 31.17 5.01
N THR A 306 32.12 30.15 5.85
CA THR A 306 33.37 29.99 6.62
C THR A 306 33.76 28.51 6.68
N THR A 307 35.02 28.23 6.34
CA THR A 307 35.64 26.90 6.31
C THR A 307 36.53 26.66 7.52
N THR A 308 36.36 25.53 8.21
CA THR A 308 37.32 24.90 9.14
C THR A 308 36.72 23.55 9.56
N SER A 309 37.40 22.43 9.79
CA SER A 309 38.75 21.91 9.54
C SER A 309 38.75 20.56 10.26
N ALA A 310 39.19 19.47 9.62
CA ALA A 310 39.23 18.15 10.26
C ALA A 310 40.39 18.02 11.27
N PRO A 311 40.35 17.00 12.15
CA PRO A 311 41.59 16.32 12.51
C PRO A 311 41.55 14.78 12.39
N ALA A 312 42.66 14.29 11.85
CA ALA A 312 43.29 12.96 11.92
C ALA A 312 42.63 11.78 12.68
N THR A 313 42.49 10.69 11.92
CA THR A 313 42.84 9.28 12.24
C THR A 313 43.53 8.94 13.58
N THR A 314 43.14 7.80 14.17
CA THR A 314 44.05 6.92 14.94
C THR A 314 43.66 5.44 14.74
N ALA A 315 44.61 4.51 14.91
CA ALA A 315 44.55 3.15 14.34
C ALA A 315 44.04 2.05 15.30
N ALA A 316 43.76 0.87 14.72
CA ALA A 316 43.46 -0.39 15.41
C ALA A 316 44.72 -1.00 16.12
N PRO A 317 44.58 -2.04 16.98
CA PRO A 317 44.28 -3.43 16.57
C PRO A 317 43.10 -4.03 17.40
N ALA A 318 42.77 -5.33 17.52
CA ALA A 318 43.48 -6.58 17.19
C ALA A 318 42.54 -7.80 16.92
N THR A 319 43.16 -8.98 16.76
CA THR A 319 42.65 -10.34 16.48
C THR A 319 42.10 -11.12 17.70
N THR A 320 41.18 -12.08 17.50
CA THR A 320 41.41 -13.54 17.81
C THR A 320 40.29 -14.50 17.29
N LYS A 321 40.58 -15.81 17.40
CA LYS A 321 39.99 -17.01 16.75
C LYS A 321 38.55 -17.43 17.18
N PRO A 322 37.92 -18.37 16.45
CA PRO A 322 36.56 -18.86 16.71
C PRO A 322 36.49 -20.07 17.66
N VAL A 323 35.29 -20.36 18.17
CA VAL A 323 34.92 -21.63 18.83
C VAL A 323 33.61 -22.14 18.23
N SER A 324 33.53 -23.46 18.03
CA SER A 324 32.43 -24.19 17.40
C SER A 324 31.51 -24.92 18.40
N ALA A 325 30.39 -25.45 17.90
CA ALA A 325 29.38 -26.31 18.56
C ALA A 325 28.31 -25.54 19.38
N ALA A 326 27.05 -25.98 19.49
CA ALA A 326 26.39 -27.18 18.94
C ALA A 326 24.93 -26.88 18.52
N ALA A 327 24.27 -27.85 17.89
CA ALA A 327 22.92 -27.72 17.35
C ALA A 327 21.82 -27.57 18.41
N SER A 328 20.72 -26.92 18.03
CA SER A 328 19.38 -27.32 18.47
C SER A 328 18.36 -27.09 17.35
N VAL A 329 17.39 -28.00 17.23
CA VAL A 329 16.41 -28.05 16.15
C VAL A 329 15.21 -27.18 16.49
N ALA A 330 14.85 -26.26 15.59
CA ALA A 330 13.55 -25.59 15.59
C ALA A 330 13.01 -25.52 14.15
N LEU A 331 11.95 -26.28 13.91
CA LEU A 331 11.25 -26.32 12.62
C LEU A 331 10.48 -25.01 12.42
N SER A 332 11.01 -24.12 11.58
CA SER A 332 10.34 -22.88 11.17
C SER A 332 10.13 -22.88 9.66
N ILE A 333 8.89 -22.64 9.23
CA ILE A 333 8.48 -22.62 7.83
C ILE A 333 9.07 -21.37 7.17
N ALA A 334 10.15 -21.56 6.39
CA ALA A 334 10.77 -20.49 5.62
C ALA A 334 10.04 -20.31 4.29
N VAL A 335 9.43 -19.14 4.09
CA VAL A 335 9.08 -18.65 2.75
C VAL A 335 10.37 -18.19 2.09
N THR A 336 11.05 -19.11 1.42
CA THR A 336 12.35 -18.84 0.77
C THR A 336 12.16 -17.97 -0.46
N ALA A 337 12.55 -16.70 -0.35
CA ALA A 337 12.73 -15.83 -1.51
C ALA A 337 13.93 -16.30 -2.35
N LEU A 338 13.67 -17.11 -3.38
CA LEU A 338 14.70 -17.54 -4.33
C LEU A 338 14.97 -16.41 -5.34
N ALA A 339 16.01 -15.60 -5.08
CA ALA A 339 16.33 -14.43 -5.91
C ALA A 339 17.84 -14.14 -6.01
N VAL A 340 18.70 -15.16 -6.20
CA VAL A 340 20.06 -15.00 -6.76
C VAL A 340 20.45 -16.24 -7.56
N ALA A 341 20.37 -16.16 -8.90
CA ALA A 341 21.22 -16.89 -9.85
C ALA A 341 20.83 -16.52 -11.30
N PHE A 342 21.46 -15.49 -11.86
CA PHE A 342 21.97 -15.46 -13.24
C PHE A 342 22.67 -14.11 -13.48
N ALA A 343 23.99 -14.16 -13.55
CA ALA A 343 24.86 -13.02 -13.87
C ALA A 343 26.18 -13.54 -14.47
N ILE A 344 26.04 -14.35 -15.54
CA ILE A 344 27.00 -14.55 -16.64
C ILE A 344 26.14 -14.65 -17.91
#